data_AF-C2XZE1-F1
#
_entry.id   AF-C2XZE1-F1
#
_cell.length_a   1.000
_cell.length_b   1.000
_cell.length_c   1.000
_cell.angle_alpha   90.00
_cell.angle_beta   90.00
_cell.angle_gamma   90.00
#
_symmetry.space_group_name_H-M   'P 1'
#
loop_
_entity.id
_entity.type
_entity.pdbx_description
1 polymer ?
#
loop_
_entity_poly.entity_id
_entity_poly.type
_entity_poly.pdbx_seq_one_letter_code
_entity_poly.pdbx_strand_id
1 'polypeptide(L)'
;MSSNENEVYKQFIPIDNETIKDKVTGNVYDRIQLVLNEQLHAKYGFTFTEYSPHYVKIEWNLEQLNNEEQLEEKYPFLYRLIKRRLRFLTQLIEYSREKRFSPVARKEGNYYFFASSRYLSSKYFSSYNTWNRNISIFCTLGLVNKVKIDKNRMAERRITRETKALAMKMNIDDHEKLSPINYYTIPIYNRELLMEANRRAKVLLDNNFRANGFSKFFLIKVFGKEFADTVFHDERFISEYSQYVQTQIEKFILNDIQRHGYTTKDRILRYVQVNYSQLQPWEYGFKKEIQSKKSILSREFDRSISEIKEKYNLEYKKANKELKERFKLDTSKTIIYANESNH
;
A
#
# COMPACT_ATOMS: atom_id res chain seq x y z
N MET A 1 -25.27 -1.61 -19.57
CA MET A 1 -24.87 -2.59 -18.53
C MET A 1 -24.15 -3.71 -19.29
N SER A 2 -22.86 -3.93 -19.03
CA SER A 2 -22.08 -4.91 -19.81
C SER A 2 -22.27 -6.32 -19.25
N SER A 3 -22.18 -7.30 -20.15
CA SER A 3 -22.58 -8.70 -19.98
C SER A 3 -21.80 -9.53 -18.94
N ASN A 4 -20.83 -8.96 -18.22
CA ASN A 4 -20.03 -9.68 -17.23
C ASN A 4 -20.49 -9.52 -15.78
N GLU A 5 -21.37 -8.56 -15.47
CA GLU A 5 -21.94 -8.45 -14.11
C GLU A 5 -23.03 -9.52 -13.86
N ASN A 6 -23.61 -10.12 -14.90
CA ASN A 6 -24.70 -11.09 -14.78
C ASN A 6 -24.28 -12.54 -14.49
N GLU A 7 -22.99 -12.87 -14.54
CA GLU A 7 -22.53 -14.26 -14.30
C GLU A 7 -22.18 -14.54 -12.84
N VAL A 8 -21.66 -13.54 -12.11
CA VAL A 8 -21.27 -13.67 -10.69
C VAL A 8 -22.49 -13.88 -9.77
N TYR A 9 -23.69 -13.42 -10.18
CA TYR A 9 -24.92 -13.59 -9.41
C TYR A 9 -25.68 -14.89 -9.68
N LYS A 10 -25.26 -15.74 -10.64
CA LYS A 10 -25.93 -17.04 -10.91
C LYS A 10 -25.72 -18.07 -9.80
N GLN A 11 -24.70 -17.90 -8.95
CA GLN A 11 -24.34 -18.81 -7.85
C GLN A 11 -25.07 -18.56 -6.53
N PHE A 12 -25.92 -17.53 -6.45
CA PHE A 12 -26.68 -17.17 -5.25
C PHE A 12 -28.19 -17.31 -5.46
N ILE A 13 -28.93 -17.67 -4.41
CA ILE A 13 -30.40 -17.74 -4.36
C ILE A 13 -30.88 -16.64 -3.43
N PRO A 14 -31.73 -15.71 -3.89
CA PRO A 14 -32.42 -14.77 -3.00
C PRO A 14 -33.32 -15.55 -2.04
N ILE A 15 -33.16 -15.37 -0.73
CA ILE A 15 -34.07 -15.96 0.27
C ILE A 15 -35.23 -15.01 0.52
N ASP A 16 -34.94 -13.72 0.70
CA ASP A 16 -35.91 -12.64 0.90
C ASP A 16 -35.33 -11.30 0.41
N ASN A 17 -35.98 -10.18 0.77
CA ASN A 17 -35.56 -8.85 0.36
C ASN A 17 -34.22 -8.40 0.98
N GLU A 18 -33.72 -9.13 1.98
CA GLU A 18 -32.62 -8.75 2.85
C GLU A 18 -31.48 -9.78 2.87
N THR A 19 -31.67 -11.00 2.36
CA THR A 19 -30.66 -12.08 2.42
C THR A 19 -30.50 -12.87 1.13
N ILE A 20 -29.25 -13.27 0.84
CA ILE A 20 -28.89 -14.16 -0.28
C ILE A 20 -28.13 -15.38 0.22
N LYS A 21 -28.38 -16.54 -0.40
CA LYS A 21 -27.78 -17.83 -0.05
C LYS A 21 -26.86 -18.33 -1.16
N ASP A 22 -25.67 -18.77 -0.79
CA ASP A 22 -24.75 -19.43 -1.72
C ASP A 22 -25.24 -20.85 -2.06
N LYS A 23 -25.31 -21.18 -3.36
CA LYS A 23 -25.83 -22.48 -3.85
C LYS A 23 -24.92 -23.66 -3.51
N VAL A 24 -23.63 -23.43 -3.31
CA VAL A 24 -22.61 -24.47 -3.15
C VAL A 24 -22.30 -24.74 -1.69
N THR A 25 -22.23 -23.67 -0.89
CA THR A 25 -21.82 -23.74 0.53
C THR A 25 -23.01 -23.62 1.49
N GLY A 26 -24.16 -23.13 1.03
CA GLY A 26 -25.36 -22.97 1.84
C GLY A 26 -25.33 -21.79 2.82
N ASN A 27 -24.25 -21.00 2.83
CA ASN A 27 -24.08 -19.84 3.69
C ASN A 27 -25.04 -18.70 3.29
N VAL A 28 -25.56 -17.99 4.28
CA VAL A 28 -26.51 -16.88 4.12
C VAL A 28 -25.81 -15.55 4.41
N TYR A 29 -26.05 -14.56 3.55
CA TYR A 29 -25.43 -13.23 3.59
C TYR A 29 -26.50 -12.14 3.54
N ASP A 30 -26.37 -11.11 4.38
CA ASP A 30 -27.29 -9.95 4.41
C ASP A 30 -26.99 -8.96 3.26
N ARG A 31 -28.01 -8.24 2.75
CA ARG A 31 -27.89 -7.15 1.77
C ARG A 31 -27.32 -5.88 2.42
N ILE A 32 -25.99 -5.83 2.47
CA ILE A 32 -25.07 -4.90 3.14
C ILE A 32 -25.29 -3.37 2.95
N GLN A 33 -26.10 -2.92 1.98
CA GLN A 33 -26.40 -1.48 1.82
C GLN A 33 -27.34 -0.94 2.93
N LEU A 34 -28.19 -1.78 3.55
CA LEU A 34 -29.13 -1.33 4.57
C LEU A 34 -28.45 -0.92 5.89
N VAL A 35 -27.50 -1.69 6.41
CA VAL A 35 -26.88 -1.42 7.74
C VAL A 35 -26.06 -0.11 7.76
N LEU A 36 -25.33 0.19 6.68
CA LEU A 36 -24.61 1.46 6.54
C LEU A 36 -25.61 2.63 6.45
N ASN A 37 -26.70 2.42 5.72
CA ASN A 37 -27.75 3.41 5.55
C ASN A 37 -28.55 3.65 6.84
N GLU A 38 -28.80 2.62 7.65
CA GLU A 38 -29.44 2.75 8.96
C GLU A 38 -28.57 3.52 9.94
N GLN A 39 -27.26 3.22 10.00
CA GLN A 39 -26.32 3.95 10.86
C GLN A 39 -26.20 5.43 10.45
N LEU A 40 -26.10 5.69 9.15
CA LEU A 40 -26.05 7.05 8.62
C LEU A 40 -27.40 7.78 8.73
N HIS A 41 -28.52 7.07 8.58
CA HIS A 41 -29.86 7.64 8.71
C HIS A 41 -30.17 7.96 10.18
N ALA A 42 -29.82 7.07 11.11
CA ALA A 42 -29.97 7.32 12.54
C ALA A 42 -29.15 8.54 13.00
N LYS A 43 -27.96 8.73 12.43
CA LYS A 43 -27.03 9.79 12.86
C LYS A 43 -27.21 11.13 12.14
N TYR A 44 -27.45 11.09 10.83
CA TYR A 44 -27.49 12.27 9.97
C TYR A 44 -28.83 12.47 9.25
N GLY A 45 -29.83 11.61 9.49
CA GLY A 45 -31.10 11.64 8.75
C GLY A 45 -30.93 11.36 7.25
N PHE A 46 -29.86 10.64 6.87
CA PHE A 46 -29.40 10.54 5.50
C PHE A 46 -29.04 9.10 5.09
N THR A 47 -29.49 8.70 3.90
CA THR A 47 -29.16 7.40 3.28
C THR A 47 -27.99 7.57 2.32
N PHE A 48 -26.96 6.74 2.44
CA PHE A 48 -25.83 6.76 1.53
C PHE A 48 -26.17 6.20 0.16
N THR A 49 -25.78 6.93 -0.87
CA THR A 49 -25.91 6.58 -2.28
C THR A 49 -24.63 6.99 -3.01
N GLU A 50 -24.48 6.55 -4.26
CA GLU A 50 -23.40 7.04 -5.13
C GLU A 50 -23.45 8.57 -5.34
N TYR A 51 -24.62 9.20 -5.09
CA TYR A 51 -24.85 10.64 -5.20
C TYR A 51 -24.56 11.41 -3.92
N SER A 52 -24.30 10.73 -2.80
CA SER A 52 -24.09 11.38 -1.50
C SER A 52 -23.01 12.46 -1.51
N PRO A 53 -23.23 13.58 -0.80
CA PRO A 53 -22.25 14.65 -0.75
C PRO A 53 -20.90 14.19 -0.20
N HIS A 54 -19.81 14.74 -0.76
CA HIS A 54 -18.45 14.39 -0.35
C HIS A 54 -18.18 14.61 1.15
N TYR A 55 -18.75 15.67 1.72
CA TYR A 55 -18.51 15.99 3.13
C TYR A 55 -19.04 14.90 4.07
N VAL A 56 -20.17 14.26 3.75
CA VAL A 56 -20.72 13.14 4.55
C VAL A 56 -19.74 11.97 4.56
N LYS A 57 -19.15 11.63 3.40
CA LYS A 57 -18.11 10.59 3.29
C LYS A 57 -16.89 10.91 4.14
N ILE A 58 -16.46 12.17 4.10
CA ILE A 58 -15.30 12.63 4.85
C ILE A 58 -15.55 12.53 6.35
N GLU A 59 -16.65 13.09 6.84
CA GLU A 59 -17.00 13.06 8.27
C GLU A 59 -17.09 11.61 8.77
N TRP A 60 -17.83 10.76 8.06
CA TRP A 60 -17.91 9.32 8.37
C TRP A 60 -16.53 8.68 8.46
N ASN A 61 -15.69 8.87 7.45
CA ASN A 61 -14.35 8.28 7.42
C ASN A 61 -13.48 8.75 8.57
N LEU A 62 -13.55 10.04 8.91
CA LEU A 62 -12.81 10.61 10.03
C LEU A 62 -13.27 10.02 11.37
N GLU A 63 -14.57 9.83 11.55
CA GLU A 63 -15.11 9.18 12.75
C GLU A 63 -14.63 7.72 12.89
N GLN A 64 -14.64 6.95 11.80
CA GLN A 64 -14.12 5.58 11.81
C GLN A 64 -12.62 5.55 12.14
N LEU A 65 -11.86 6.58 11.75
CA LEU A 65 -10.44 6.70 12.08
C LEU A 65 -10.18 7.16 13.51
N ASN A 66 -11.06 7.98 14.07
CA ASN A 66 -10.93 8.53 15.43
C ASN A 66 -11.32 7.50 16.51
N ASN A 67 -12.08 6.46 16.16
CA ASN A 67 -12.38 5.35 17.06
C ASN A 67 -11.22 4.33 17.09
N GLU A 68 -10.11 4.71 17.74
CA GLU A 68 -8.90 3.88 17.79
C GLU A 68 -9.13 2.52 18.47
N GLU A 69 -9.96 2.47 19.52
CA GLU A 69 -10.29 1.24 20.24
C GLU A 69 -10.98 0.23 19.32
N GLN A 70 -12.01 0.67 18.58
CA GLN A 70 -12.69 -0.16 17.61
C GLN A 70 -11.76 -0.62 16.47
N LEU A 71 -10.86 0.26 16.01
CA LEU A 71 -9.88 -0.10 14.99
C LEU A 71 -8.89 -1.15 15.49
N GLU A 72 -8.40 -1.02 16.72
CA GLU A 72 -7.46 -1.98 17.33
C GLU A 72 -8.12 -3.34 17.54
N GLU A 73 -9.36 -3.37 18.03
CA GLU A 73 -10.10 -4.59 18.30
C GLU A 73 -10.52 -5.31 17.01
N LYS A 74 -11.21 -4.61 16.09
CA LYS A 74 -11.81 -5.22 14.90
C LYS A 74 -10.84 -5.35 13.73
N TYR A 75 -9.85 -4.46 13.65
CA TYR A 75 -8.89 -4.40 12.53
C TYR A 75 -7.44 -4.28 13.01
N PRO A 76 -6.95 -5.24 13.82
CA PRO A 76 -5.68 -5.12 14.54
C PRO A 76 -4.46 -4.98 13.63
N PHE A 77 -4.44 -5.64 12.47
CA PHE A 77 -3.32 -5.56 11.52
C PHE A 77 -3.31 -4.21 10.82
N LEU A 78 -4.49 -3.70 10.44
CA LEU A 78 -4.66 -2.37 9.89
C LEU A 78 -4.17 -1.33 10.89
N TYR A 79 -4.71 -1.34 12.12
CA TYR A 79 -4.37 -0.40 13.17
C TYR A 79 -2.86 -0.41 13.47
N ARG A 80 -2.26 -1.59 13.62
CA ARG A 80 -0.80 -1.74 13.83
C ARG A 80 0.01 -1.04 12.74
N LEU A 81 -0.45 -1.06 11.49
CA LEU A 81 0.25 -0.45 10.35
C LEU A 81 -0.03 1.06 10.29
N ILE A 82 -1.26 1.50 10.50
CA ILE A 82 -1.65 2.90 10.25
C ILE A 82 -1.56 3.80 11.48
N LYS A 83 -1.51 3.30 12.72
CA LYS A 83 -1.60 4.16 13.93
C LYS A 83 -0.60 5.32 13.96
N ARG A 84 0.67 5.05 13.60
CA ARG A 84 1.72 6.09 13.52
C ARG A 84 1.61 7.01 12.29
N ARG A 85 0.62 6.75 11.43
CA ARG A 85 0.39 7.41 10.14
C ARG A 85 -1.00 8.05 10.08
N LEU A 86 -1.87 7.84 11.08
CA LEU A 86 -3.24 8.36 11.11
C LEU A 86 -3.28 9.85 10.81
N ARG A 87 -2.38 10.64 11.43
CA ARG A 87 -2.26 12.08 11.15
C ARG A 87 -2.16 12.43 9.65
N PHE A 88 -1.43 11.64 8.85
CA PHE A 88 -1.28 11.89 7.42
C PHE A 88 -2.53 11.49 6.64
N LEU A 89 -3.22 10.43 7.08
CA LEU A 89 -4.46 9.99 6.46
C LEU A 89 -5.58 11.00 6.74
N THR A 90 -5.74 11.42 8.00
CA THR A 90 -6.69 12.46 8.42
C THR A 90 -6.47 13.75 7.65
N GLN A 91 -5.24 14.26 7.60
CA GLN A 91 -4.90 15.48 6.86
C GLN A 91 -5.21 15.36 5.35
N LEU A 92 -4.98 14.19 4.75
CA LEU A 92 -5.29 13.95 3.34
C LEU A 92 -6.81 13.90 3.10
N ILE A 93 -7.55 13.27 4.00
CA ILE A 93 -9.02 13.19 3.96
C ILE A 93 -9.62 14.59 4.08
N GLU A 94 -9.17 15.39 5.05
CA GLU A 94 -9.58 16.79 5.22
C GLU A 94 -9.23 17.63 3.99
N TYR A 95 -8.01 17.49 3.47
CA TYR A 95 -7.57 18.19 2.27
C TYR A 95 -8.45 17.88 1.05
N SER A 96 -8.96 16.65 0.94
CA SER A 96 -9.89 16.26 -0.14
C SER A 96 -11.21 17.02 -0.10
N ARG A 97 -11.63 17.52 1.08
CA ARG A 97 -12.86 18.32 1.27
C ARG A 97 -12.82 19.59 0.43
N GLU A 98 -11.70 20.29 0.50
CA GLU A 98 -11.50 21.60 -0.14
C GLU A 98 -11.07 21.48 -1.60
N LYS A 99 -10.41 20.38 -1.98
CA LYS A 99 -9.70 20.25 -3.27
C LYS A 99 -10.36 19.29 -4.25
N ARG A 100 -11.68 19.20 -4.19
CA ARG A 100 -12.48 18.50 -5.20
C ARG A 100 -12.17 19.08 -6.57
N PHE A 101 -11.84 18.20 -7.51
CA PHE A 101 -11.57 18.58 -8.89
C PHE A 101 -12.83 19.09 -9.59
N SER A 102 -13.97 18.48 -9.30
CA SER A 102 -15.27 18.86 -9.86
C SER A 102 -16.40 18.50 -8.88
N PRO A 103 -17.47 19.30 -8.82
CA PRO A 103 -18.65 18.98 -8.02
C PRO A 103 -19.42 17.76 -8.53
N VAL A 104 -19.17 17.32 -9.77
CA VAL A 104 -19.93 16.22 -10.42
C VAL A 104 -19.06 15.04 -10.85
N ALA A 105 -17.75 15.22 -11.02
CA ALA A 105 -16.89 14.12 -11.49
C ALA A 105 -16.65 13.11 -10.37
N ARG A 106 -17.02 11.85 -10.62
CA ARG A 106 -16.91 10.75 -9.66
C ARG A 106 -16.35 9.49 -10.32
N LYS A 107 -15.69 8.64 -9.52
CA LYS A 107 -15.38 7.25 -9.84
C LYS A 107 -16.09 6.36 -8.84
N GLU A 108 -17.02 5.52 -9.27
CA GLU A 108 -17.75 4.61 -8.37
C GLU A 108 -18.35 5.37 -7.18
N GLY A 109 -18.98 6.51 -7.46
CA GLY A 109 -19.54 7.42 -6.45
C GLY A 109 -18.53 8.26 -5.65
N ASN A 110 -17.22 8.07 -5.80
CA ASN A 110 -16.20 8.79 -5.03
C ASN A 110 -15.65 10.01 -5.80
N TYR A 111 -15.51 11.14 -5.11
CA TYR A 111 -15.07 12.39 -5.72
C TYR A 111 -13.58 12.38 -6.03
N TYR A 112 -13.23 12.90 -7.20
CA TYR A 112 -11.84 13.15 -7.54
C TYR A 112 -11.30 14.36 -6.79
N PHE A 113 -10.09 14.24 -6.26
CA PHE A 113 -9.31 15.35 -5.76
C PHE A 113 -7.86 15.26 -6.25
N PHE A 114 -7.22 16.40 -6.39
CA PHE A 114 -5.80 16.50 -6.70
C PHE A 114 -4.99 16.64 -5.42
N ALA A 115 -3.86 15.93 -5.33
CA ALA A 115 -2.90 16.15 -4.26
C ALA A 115 -1.44 16.06 -4.75
N SER A 116 -0.69 17.14 -4.53
CA SER A 116 0.77 17.16 -4.72
C SER A 116 1.48 16.84 -3.41
N SER A 117 2.30 15.79 -3.38
CA SER A 117 3.10 15.46 -2.19
C SER A 117 4.07 16.60 -1.82
N ARG A 118 4.52 17.41 -2.78
CA ARG A 118 5.36 18.60 -2.50
C ARG A 118 4.55 19.71 -1.80
N TYR A 119 3.33 19.93 -2.26
CA TYR A 119 2.43 20.88 -1.63
C TYR A 119 2.08 20.42 -0.20
N LEU A 120 1.70 19.15 -0.03
CA LEU A 120 1.41 18.58 1.28
C LEU A 120 2.61 18.64 2.22
N SER A 121 3.83 18.39 1.73
CA SER A 121 5.04 18.53 2.54
C SER A 121 5.27 19.95 3.05
N SER A 122 5.00 20.95 2.22
CA SER A 122 5.11 22.36 2.60
C SER A 122 4.01 22.79 3.56
N LYS A 123 2.74 22.44 3.27
CA LYS A 123 1.57 22.83 4.07
C LYS A 123 1.60 22.23 5.48
N TYR A 124 2.06 20.99 5.61
CA TYR A 124 2.02 20.23 6.86
C TYR A 124 3.42 19.96 7.45
N PHE A 125 4.43 20.76 7.07
CA PHE A 125 5.80 20.73 7.63
C PHE A 125 6.39 19.31 7.75
N SER A 126 6.36 18.56 6.65
CA SER A 126 6.91 17.20 6.58
C SER A 126 7.77 17.01 5.34
N SER A 127 8.38 15.83 5.17
CA SER A 127 9.19 15.58 3.97
C SER A 127 8.31 15.09 2.81
N TYR A 128 8.68 15.47 1.59
CA TYR A 128 8.07 14.94 0.35
C TYR A 128 8.06 13.40 0.33
N ASN A 129 9.19 12.79 0.72
CA ASN A 129 9.34 11.33 0.76
C ASN A 129 8.39 10.67 1.78
N THR A 130 8.15 11.33 2.91
CA THR A 130 7.22 10.86 3.95
C THR A 130 5.79 10.85 3.40
N TRP A 131 5.34 11.95 2.79
CA TRP A 131 4.01 12.05 2.20
C TRP A 131 3.79 11.05 1.07
N ASN A 132 4.72 10.99 0.12
CA ASN A 132 4.62 10.06 -1.01
C ASN A 132 4.55 8.59 -0.54
N ARG A 133 5.38 8.23 0.45
CA ARG A 133 5.37 6.89 1.04
C ARG A 133 4.05 6.58 1.76
N ASN A 134 3.55 7.49 2.60
CA ASN A 134 2.30 7.26 3.34
C ASN A 134 1.10 7.19 2.40
N ILE A 135 1.00 8.08 1.41
CA ILE A 135 -0.06 8.00 0.38
C ILE A 135 -0.01 6.64 -0.32
N SER A 136 1.17 6.19 -0.73
CA SER A 136 1.33 4.89 -1.39
C SER A 136 0.93 3.71 -0.48
N ILE A 137 1.19 3.81 0.84
CA ILE A 137 0.74 2.82 1.83
C ILE A 137 -0.80 2.84 1.93
N PHE A 138 -1.43 4.01 2.02
CA PHE A 138 -2.89 4.12 2.07
C PHE A 138 -3.54 3.59 0.79
N CYS A 139 -2.90 3.82 -0.36
CA CYS A 139 -3.31 3.22 -1.63
C CYS A 139 -3.22 1.70 -1.63
N THR A 140 -2.13 1.15 -1.09
CA THR A 140 -1.98 -0.31 -0.94
C THR A 140 -3.09 -0.88 -0.06
N LEU A 141 -3.46 -0.18 1.02
CA LEU A 141 -4.52 -0.61 1.93
C LEU A 141 -5.93 -0.40 1.37
N GLY A 142 -6.10 0.32 0.26
CA GLY A 142 -7.42 0.66 -0.28
C GLY A 142 -8.14 1.79 0.47
N LEU A 143 -7.46 2.47 1.39
CA LEU A 143 -8.00 3.63 2.12
C LEU A 143 -8.04 4.89 1.25
N VAL A 144 -7.20 4.94 0.22
CA VAL A 144 -7.17 5.98 -0.81
C VAL A 144 -7.00 5.27 -2.14
N ASN A 145 -7.63 5.73 -3.21
CA ASN A 145 -7.41 5.14 -4.53
C ASN A 145 -6.66 6.14 -5.39
N LYS A 146 -5.51 5.72 -5.94
CA LYS A 146 -4.83 6.49 -6.98
C LYS A 146 -5.56 6.27 -8.30
N VAL A 147 -5.82 7.34 -9.04
CA VAL A 147 -6.58 7.29 -10.29
C VAL A 147 -5.64 7.54 -11.46
N LYS A 148 -5.54 6.56 -12.36
CA LYS A 148 -4.91 6.75 -13.66
C LYS A 148 -5.90 7.49 -14.55
N ILE A 149 -5.48 8.65 -15.02
CA ILE A 149 -6.26 9.48 -15.93
C ILE A 149 -6.09 8.90 -17.34
N ASP A 150 -7.14 8.25 -17.85
CA ASP A 150 -7.35 8.00 -19.27
C ASP A 150 -7.78 9.29 -20.01
N LYS A 151 -6.82 9.94 -20.68
CA LYS A 151 -7.03 11.09 -21.58
C LYS A 151 -8.20 10.88 -22.58
N ASN A 152 -8.57 9.61 -22.83
CA ASN A 152 -9.75 9.06 -23.49
C ASN A 152 -11.11 9.63 -23.07
N ARG A 153 -11.33 9.82 -21.77
CA ARG A 153 -12.67 9.98 -21.20
C ARG A 153 -13.06 11.45 -21.00
N MET A 154 -14.34 11.76 -21.22
CA MET A 154 -14.90 13.14 -21.16
C MET A 154 -14.65 13.86 -19.83
N ALA A 155 -14.68 13.16 -18.69
CA ALA A 155 -14.40 13.72 -17.37
C ALA A 155 -12.95 14.21 -17.21
N GLU A 156 -12.06 13.77 -18.10
CA GLU A 156 -10.61 13.90 -18.01
C GLU A 156 -10.07 14.98 -18.96
N ARG A 157 -10.89 15.42 -19.92
CA ARG A 157 -10.61 16.61 -20.74
C ARG A 157 -10.44 17.88 -19.90
N ARG A 158 -11.19 18.00 -18.80
CA ARG A 158 -11.05 19.11 -17.85
C ARG A 158 -9.72 19.02 -17.09
N ILE A 159 -9.27 17.81 -16.75
CA ILE A 159 -7.97 17.56 -16.12
C ILE A 159 -6.85 18.03 -17.05
N THR A 160 -6.93 17.65 -18.32
CA THR A 160 -5.99 18.11 -19.35
C THR A 160 -6.01 19.64 -19.50
N ARG A 161 -7.18 20.28 -19.49
CA ARG A 161 -7.29 21.75 -19.56
C ARG A 161 -6.64 22.45 -18.36
N GLU A 162 -6.90 21.98 -17.14
CA GLU A 162 -6.29 22.55 -15.93
C GLU A 162 -4.77 22.32 -15.90
N THR A 163 -4.31 21.15 -16.37
CA THR A 163 -2.87 20.85 -16.54
C THR A 163 -2.21 21.79 -17.55
N LYS A 164 -2.87 22.04 -18.70
CA LYS A 164 -2.41 23.01 -19.72
C LYS A 164 -2.36 24.44 -19.17
N ALA A 165 -3.39 24.87 -18.44
CA ALA A 165 -3.43 26.18 -17.82
C ALA A 165 -2.31 26.37 -16.77
N LEU A 166 -2.00 25.31 -16.02
CA LEU A 166 -0.85 25.32 -15.10
C LEU A 166 0.48 25.40 -15.85
N ALA A 167 0.62 24.69 -16.99
CA ALA A 167 1.83 24.72 -17.82
C ALA A 167 2.12 26.14 -18.32
N MET A 168 1.09 26.80 -18.83
CA MET A 168 1.15 28.18 -19.30
C MET A 168 1.55 29.12 -18.17
N LYS A 169 0.97 28.98 -16.96
CA LYS A 169 1.36 29.80 -15.80
C LYS A 169 2.81 29.58 -15.36
N MET A 170 3.38 28.41 -15.63
CA MET A 170 4.75 28.05 -15.27
C MET A 170 5.75 28.26 -16.41
N ASN A 171 5.35 28.87 -17.53
CA ASN A 171 6.15 29.04 -18.75
C ASN A 171 6.77 27.73 -19.25
N ILE A 172 5.97 26.65 -19.22
CA ILE A 172 6.35 25.35 -19.76
C ILE A 172 5.63 25.18 -21.10
N ASP A 173 6.39 25.22 -22.19
CA ASP A 173 5.88 25.20 -23.57
C ASP A 173 5.09 23.94 -23.92
N ASP A 174 5.38 22.84 -23.22
CA ASP A 174 4.67 21.58 -23.37
C ASP A 174 4.17 21.08 -22.01
N HIS A 175 2.85 21.08 -21.85
CA HIS A 175 2.17 20.55 -20.68
C HIS A 175 2.49 19.06 -20.38
N GLU A 176 3.01 18.29 -21.33
CA GLU A 176 3.47 16.92 -21.07
C GLU A 176 4.82 16.89 -20.33
N LYS A 177 5.58 17.99 -20.36
CA LYS A 177 6.80 18.18 -19.55
C LYS A 177 6.49 18.52 -18.08
N LEU A 178 5.26 18.90 -17.75
CA LEU A 178 4.85 19.01 -16.35
C LEU A 178 4.88 17.63 -15.71
N SER A 179 5.42 17.57 -14.48
CA SER A 179 5.30 16.36 -13.67
C SER A 179 3.83 15.93 -13.58
N PRO A 180 3.50 14.67 -13.89
CA PRO A 180 2.11 14.22 -13.97
C PRO A 180 1.38 14.48 -12.65
N ILE A 181 0.24 15.14 -12.77
CA ILE A 181 -0.66 15.47 -11.68
C ILE A 181 -1.31 14.18 -11.21
N ASN A 182 -1.11 13.82 -9.93
CA ASN A 182 -1.71 12.62 -9.35
C ASN A 182 -3.13 12.92 -8.86
N TYR A 183 -4.09 12.15 -9.35
CA TYR A 183 -5.48 12.20 -8.93
C TYR A 183 -5.78 11.06 -7.98
N TYR A 184 -6.69 11.34 -7.04
CA TYR A 184 -7.09 10.38 -6.02
C TYR A 184 -8.60 10.42 -5.82
N THR A 185 -9.14 9.33 -5.29
CA THR A 185 -10.48 9.27 -4.68
C THR A 185 -10.36 8.65 -3.29
N ILE A 186 -11.29 8.98 -2.40
CA ILE A 186 -11.37 8.37 -1.07
C ILE A 186 -12.68 7.58 -1.02
N PRO A 187 -12.62 6.25 -0.87
CA PRO A 187 -13.81 5.43 -0.69
C PRO A 187 -14.42 5.64 0.70
N ILE A 188 -15.67 5.24 0.89
CA ILE A 188 -16.29 5.23 2.22
C ILE A 188 -15.71 4.11 3.07
N TYR A 189 -15.37 4.41 4.32
CA TYR A 189 -14.83 3.44 5.28
C TYR A 189 -15.97 2.67 5.94
N ASN A 190 -16.59 1.81 5.16
CA ASN A 190 -17.54 0.83 5.68
C ASN A 190 -16.79 -0.41 6.23
N ARG A 191 -17.56 -1.33 6.83
CA ARG A 191 -17.01 -2.57 7.40
C ARG A 191 -16.22 -3.38 6.36
N GLU A 192 -16.76 -3.57 5.17
CA GLU A 192 -16.13 -4.36 4.10
C GLU A 192 -14.75 -3.78 3.71
N LEU A 193 -14.68 -2.48 3.47
CA LEU A 193 -13.44 -1.82 3.09
C LEU A 193 -12.39 -1.92 4.20
N LEU A 194 -12.79 -1.74 5.46
CA LEU A 194 -11.86 -1.86 6.60
C LEU A 194 -11.43 -3.31 6.83
N MET A 195 -12.31 -4.29 6.60
CA MET A 195 -11.96 -5.72 6.61
C MET A 195 -10.93 -6.06 5.53
N GLU A 196 -11.14 -5.60 4.30
CA GLU A 196 -10.19 -5.81 3.20
C GLU A 196 -8.86 -5.08 3.45
N ALA A 197 -8.91 -3.85 3.96
CA ALA A 197 -7.71 -3.11 4.36
C ALA A 197 -6.93 -3.85 5.45
N ASN A 198 -7.61 -4.46 6.42
CA ASN A 198 -7.02 -5.29 7.46
C ASN A 198 -6.39 -6.57 6.88
N ARG A 199 -7.05 -7.22 5.93
CA ARG A 199 -6.50 -8.38 5.22
C ARG A 199 -5.22 -8.02 4.47
N ARG A 200 -5.20 -6.91 3.72
CA ARG A 200 -4.00 -6.41 3.03
C ARG A 200 -2.90 -6.03 4.01
N ALA A 201 -3.24 -5.41 5.13
CA ALA A 201 -2.27 -5.10 6.18
C ALA A 201 -1.64 -6.37 6.77
N LYS A 202 -2.42 -7.44 6.97
CA LYS A 202 -1.90 -8.74 7.39
C LYS A 202 -0.89 -9.29 6.37
N VAL A 203 -1.25 -9.33 5.09
CA VAL A 203 -0.36 -9.80 4.01
C VAL A 203 0.96 -9.02 3.99
N LEU A 204 0.91 -7.69 4.15
CA LEU A 204 2.11 -6.86 4.27
C LEU A 204 2.98 -7.25 5.46
N LEU A 205 2.37 -7.43 6.64
CA LEU A 205 3.09 -7.79 7.87
C LEU A 205 3.72 -9.18 7.79
N ASP A 206 3.01 -10.15 7.24
CA ASP A 206 3.51 -11.52 7.01
C ASP A 206 4.71 -11.50 6.05
N ASN A 207 4.68 -10.57 5.07
CA ASN A 207 5.77 -10.30 4.14
C ASN A 207 6.84 -9.33 4.67
N ASN A 208 7.02 -9.24 5.99
CA ASN A 208 8.08 -8.45 6.64
C ASN A 208 8.10 -6.97 6.24
N PHE A 209 6.93 -6.38 5.97
CA PHE A 209 6.83 -4.98 5.54
C PHE A 209 7.65 -4.03 6.42
N ARG A 210 8.56 -3.31 5.77
CA ARG A 210 9.30 -2.18 6.33
C ARG A 210 9.13 -0.96 5.44
N ALA A 211 8.97 0.21 6.06
CA ALA A 211 8.85 1.48 5.34
C ALA A 211 10.07 1.79 4.44
N ASN A 212 11.24 1.24 4.78
CA ASN A 212 12.47 1.37 3.98
C ASN A 212 12.44 0.50 2.70
N GLY A 213 11.97 -0.75 2.79
CA GLY A 213 11.82 -1.65 1.64
C GLY A 213 10.59 -1.35 0.78
N PHE A 214 9.59 -0.66 1.33
CA PHE A 214 8.34 -0.38 0.64
C PHE A 214 8.55 0.40 -0.66
N SER A 215 8.16 -0.22 -1.76
CA SER A 215 8.37 0.23 -3.13
C SER A 215 7.44 -0.51 -4.07
N LYS A 216 7.36 -0.08 -5.34
CA LYS A 216 6.65 -0.84 -6.37
C LYS A 216 7.16 -2.28 -6.48
N PHE A 217 8.47 -2.50 -6.34
CA PHE A 217 9.07 -3.84 -6.46
C PHE A 217 8.59 -4.75 -5.33
N PHE A 218 8.52 -4.21 -4.11
CA PHE A 218 7.97 -4.93 -2.97
C PHE A 218 6.50 -5.32 -3.24
N LEU A 219 5.68 -4.40 -3.77
CA LEU A 219 4.30 -4.74 -4.13
C LEU A 219 4.19 -5.76 -5.27
N ILE A 220 5.07 -5.71 -6.28
CA ILE A 220 5.12 -6.72 -7.35
C ILE A 220 5.36 -8.10 -6.75
N LYS A 221 6.30 -8.22 -5.81
CA LYS A 221 6.62 -9.49 -5.14
C LYS A 221 5.48 -10.01 -4.26
N VAL A 222 4.78 -9.11 -3.55
CA VAL A 222 3.77 -9.50 -2.56
C VAL A 222 2.37 -9.68 -3.16
N PHE A 223 1.96 -8.83 -4.11
CA PHE A 223 0.61 -8.80 -4.67
C PHE A 223 0.55 -8.96 -6.19
N GLY A 224 1.69 -9.10 -6.86
CA GLY A 224 1.77 -9.16 -8.32
C GLY A 224 1.82 -7.78 -8.98
N LYS A 225 2.19 -7.79 -10.26
CA LYS A 225 2.40 -6.59 -11.07
C LYS A 225 1.12 -5.76 -11.24
N GLU A 226 0.00 -6.41 -11.54
CA GLU A 226 -1.28 -5.73 -11.80
C GLU A 226 -1.71 -4.90 -10.58
N PHE A 227 -1.64 -5.47 -9.38
CA PHE A 227 -1.94 -4.74 -8.16
C PHE A 227 -0.95 -3.58 -7.93
N ALA A 228 0.35 -3.83 -8.09
CA ALA A 228 1.37 -2.81 -7.92
C ALA A 228 1.18 -1.61 -8.88
N ASP A 229 0.72 -1.88 -10.10
CA ASP A 229 0.40 -0.87 -11.12
C ASP A 229 -0.79 0.00 -10.72
N THR A 230 -1.72 -0.47 -9.86
CA THR A 230 -2.82 0.36 -9.33
C THR A 230 -2.34 1.40 -8.30
N VAL A 231 -1.23 1.12 -7.60
CA VAL A 231 -0.65 2.02 -6.59
C VAL A 231 0.40 2.94 -7.22
N PHE A 232 1.20 2.40 -8.14
CA PHE A 232 2.31 3.07 -8.80
C PHE A 232 2.13 3.06 -10.32
N HIS A 233 1.60 4.15 -10.87
CA HIS A 233 1.33 4.31 -12.33
C HIS A 233 2.57 4.50 -13.21
N ASP A 234 3.78 4.42 -12.67
CA ASP A 234 5.02 4.52 -13.45
C ASP A 234 5.44 3.17 -14.02
N GLU A 235 6.39 3.16 -14.95
CA GLU A 235 6.81 1.94 -15.66
C GLU A 235 7.87 1.13 -14.90
N ARG A 236 8.11 1.43 -13.61
CA ARG A 236 9.18 0.78 -12.86
C ARG A 236 8.92 -0.72 -12.71
N PHE A 237 9.92 -1.52 -13.01
CA PHE A 237 9.93 -2.99 -12.88
C PHE A 237 11.17 -3.44 -12.11
N ILE A 238 11.19 -4.69 -11.66
CA ILE A 238 12.33 -5.25 -10.91
C ILE A 238 13.57 -5.29 -11.81
N SER A 239 14.55 -4.44 -11.54
CA SER A 239 15.76 -4.31 -12.35
C SER A 239 16.73 -5.50 -12.21
N GLU A 240 17.59 -5.68 -13.20
CA GLU A 240 18.64 -6.72 -13.16
C GLU A 240 19.61 -6.50 -12.00
N TYR A 241 20.00 -5.26 -11.70
CA TYR A 241 20.86 -4.99 -10.54
C TYR A 241 20.15 -5.31 -9.21
N SER A 242 18.84 -5.10 -9.10
CA SER A 242 18.07 -5.54 -7.92
C SER A 242 18.19 -7.05 -7.74
N GLN A 243 18.00 -7.82 -8.81
CA GLN A 243 18.12 -9.28 -8.77
C GLN A 243 19.55 -9.71 -8.43
N TYR A 244 20.55 -9.02 -8.97
CA TYR A 244 21.96 -9.24 -8.62
C TYR A 244 22.22 -9.01 -7.13
N VAL A 245 21.79 -7.87 -6.57
CA VAL A 245 21.99 -7.54 -5.14
C VAL A 245 21.28 -8.58 -4.27
N GLN A 246 20.05 -8.96 -4.62
CA GLN A 246 19.31 -10.03 -3.93
C GLN A 246 20.12 -11.34 -3.95
N THR A 247 20.64 -11.73 -5.12
CA THR A 247 21.46 -12.95 -5.25
C THR A 247 22.72 -12.91 -4.38
N GLN A 248 23.37 -11.76 -4.25
CA GLN A 248 24.53 -11.62 -3.35
C GLN A 248 24.13 -11.75 -1.88
N ILE A 249 22.97 -11.21 -1.50
CA ILE A 249 22.42 -11.36 -0.15
C ILE A 249 22.08 -12.84 0.13
N GLU A 250 21.42 -13.52 -0.80
CA GLU A 250 21.07 -14.95 -0.69
C GLU A 250 22.32 -15.81 -0.49
N LYS A 251 23.31 -15.68 -1.37
CA LYS A 251 24.58 -16.42 -1.29
C LYS A 251 25.27 -16.21 0.05
N PHE A 252 25.30 -14.97 0.53
CA PHE A 252 25.89 -14.66 1.83
C PHE A 252 25.11 -15.30 2.97
N ILE A 253 23.78 -15.18 2.99
CA ILE A 253 22.93 -15.77 4.04
C ILE A 253 23.20 -17.26 4.17
N LEU A 254 23.19 -18.00 3.06
CA LEU A 254 23.38 -19.45 3.07
C LEU A 254 24.78 -19.84 3.57
N ASN A 255 25.82 -19.19 3.06
CA ASN A 255 27.20 -19.45 3.48
C ASN A 255 27.44 -19.11 4.95
N ASP A 256 26.86 -18.00 5.43
CA ASP A 256 27.05 -17.53 6.80
C ASP A 256 26.30 -18.44 7.80
N ILE A 257 25.09 -18.90 7.43
CA ILE A 257 24.35 -19.92 8.19
C ILE A 257 25.09 -21.25 8.20
N GLN A 258 25.63 -21.71 7.07
CA GLN A 258 26.39 -22.97 7.03
C GLN A 258 27.61 -22.94 7.97
N ARG A 259 28.27 -21.78 8.11
CA ARG A 259 29.47 -21.62 8.94
C ARG A 259 29.18 -21.38 10.42
N HIS A 260 28.09 -20.66 10.73
CA HIS A 260 27.84 -20.15 12.08
C HIS A 260 26.50 -20.59 12.67
N GLY A 261 25.68 -21.32 11.92
CA GLY A 261 24.31 -21.71 12.29
C GLY A 261 23.26 -20.61 12.10
N TYR A 262 23.67 -19.34 12.01
CA TYR A 262 22.78 -18.20 11.85
C TYR A 262 23.49 -17.02 11.16
N THR A 263 22.71 -16.05 10.70
CA THR A 263 23.21 -14.73 10.30
C THR A 263 22.31 -13.60 10.82
N THR A 264 22.69 -12.35 10.59
CA THR A 264 21.92 -11.16 10.96
C THR A 264 21.91 -10.15 9.84
N LYS A 265 20.91 -9.25 9.85
CA LYS A 265 20.89 -8.10 8.92
C LYS A 265 22.20 -7.30 9.01
N ASP A 266 22.74 -7.10 10.21
CA ASP A 266 23.99 -6.34 10.37
C ASP A 266 25.21 -7.03 9.72
N ARG A 267 25.30 -8.36 9.81
CA ARG A 267 26.35 -9.13 9.12
C ARG A 267 26.22 -8.99 7.60
N ILE A 268 25.00 -9.12 7.07
CA ILE A 268 24.70 -8.91 5.65
C ILE A 268 25.16 -7.51 5.20
N LEU A 269 24.74 -6.47 5.92
CA LEU A 269 25.07 -5.08 5.58
C LEU A 269 26.58 -4.78 5.63
N ARG A 270 27.33 -5.49 6.48
CA ARG A 270 28.77 -5.32 6.67
C ARG A 270 29.56 -6.07 5.60
N TYR A 271 29.24 -7.35 5.39
CA TYR A 271 30.11 -8.28 4.68
C TYR A 271 29.70 -8.55 3.24
N VAL A 272 28.43 -8.36 2.85
CA VAL A 272 28.02 -8.50 1.45
C VAL A 272 28.72 -7.44 0.61
N GLN A 273 29.36 -7.89 -0.47
CA GLN A 273 29.94 -7.02 -1.48
C GLN A 273 29.03 -6.98 -2.69
N VAL A 274 28.80 -5.78 -3.22
CA VAL A 274 28.02 -5.55 -4.44
C VAL A 274 28.83 -4.65 -5.34
N ASN A 275 28.84 -4.98 -6.62
CA ASN A 275 29.61 -4.23 -7.59
C ASN A 275 28.85 -2.98 -8.06
N TYR A 276 29.23 -1.81 -7.53
CA TYR A 276 28.64 -0.53 -7.95
C TYR A 276 28.88 -0.15 -9.40
N SER A 277 29.87 -0.75 -10.09
CA SER A 277 30.07 -0.47 -11.51
C SER A 277 28.91 -1.02 -12.36
N GLN A 278 28.22 -2.07 -11.88
CA GLN A 278 27.04 -2.62 -12.54
C GLN A 278 25.78 -1.76 -12.35
N LEU A 279 25.78 -0.84 -11.40
CA LEU A 279 24.67 0.08 -11.18
C LEU A 279 24.63 1.12 -12.31
N GLN A 280 23.65 0.99 -13.19
CA GLN A 280 23.40 1.93 -14.27
C GLN A 280 22.73 3.22 -13.76
N PRO A 281 22.98 4.39 -14.36
CA PRO A 281 22.36 5.65 -13.94
C PRO A 281 20.82 5.66 -14.03
N TRP A 282 20.24 4.87 -14.93
CA TRP A 282 18.78 4.78 -15.14
C TRP A 282 18.10 3.67 -14.32
N GLU A 283 18.83 2.96 -13.47
CA GLU A 283 18.30 1.88 -12.63
C GLU A 283 17.24 2.39 -11.63
N TYR A 284 15.99 1.95 -11.83
CA TYR A 284 14.89 2.40 -10.99
C TYR A 284 15.06 2.01 -9.52
N GLY A 285 14.93 3.01 -8.64
CA GLY A 285 14.99 2.81 -7.19
C GLY A 285 16.40 2.95 -6.61
N PHE A 286 17.41 3.12 -7.46
CA PHE A 286 18.78 3.40 -7.05
C PHE A 286 19.23 4.78 -7.55
N LYS A 287 20.00 5.49 -6.72
CA LYS A 287 20.63 6.77 -7.10
C LYS A 287 22.09 6.69 -6.70
N LYS A 288 22.94 6.42 -7.68
CA LYS A 288 24.36 6.10 -7.46
C LYS A 288 25.10 7.22 -6.72
N GLU A 289 24.70 8.46 -6.95
CA GLU A 289 25.31 9.67 -6.39
C GLU A 289 24.94 9.89 -4.91
N ILE A 290 23.88 9.25 -4.43
CA ILE A 290 23.27 9.54 -3.12
C ILE A 290 23.32 8.32 -2.19
N GLN A 291 23.36 7.11 -2.74
CA GLN A 291 23.14 5.89 -1.98
C GLN A 291 24.43 5.13 -1.66
N SER A 292 24.64 4.92 -0.36
CA SER A 292 25.71 4.05 0.14
C SER A 292 25.37 2.57 -0.02
N LYS A 293 26.40 1.71 0.08
CA LYS A 293 26.32 0.24 -0.08
C LYS A 293 25.32 -0.31 0.90
N LYS A 294 25.44 0.18 2.13
CA LYS A 294 24.58 -0.16 3.25
C LYS A 294 23.13 0.21 2.97
N SER A 295 22.85 1.33 2.31
CA SER A 295 21.48 1.73 1.96
C SER A 295 20.87 0.85 0.88
N ILE A 296 21.64 0.48 -0.15
CA ILE A 296 21.25 -0.46 -1.22
C ILE A 296 20.92 -1.82 -0.63
N LEU A 297 21.86 -2.39 0.14
CA LEU A 297 21.70 -3.69 0.79
C LEU A 297 20.53 -3.69 1.78
N SER A 298 20.39 -2.64 2.60
CA SER A 298 19.30 -2.56 3.58
C SER A 298 17.93 -2.52 2.91
N ARG A 299 17.82 -1.79 1.80
CA ARG A 299 16.58 -1.70 1.03
C ARG A 299 16.27 -3.02 0.31
N GLU A 300 17.25 -3.63 -0.35
CA GLU A 300 17.08 -4.93 -1.02
C GLU A 300 16.68 -6.00 0.00
N PHE A 301 17.38 -6.08 1.12
CA PHE A 301 17.07 -7.00 2.21
C PHE A 301 15.60 -6.84 2.66
N ASP A 302 15.17 -5.61 2.95
CA ASP A 302 13.82 -5.35 3.44
C ASP A 302 12.72 -5.70 2.43
N ARG A 303 13.03 -5.75 1.12
CA ARG A 303 12.05 -6.13 0.08
C ARG A 303 12.09 -7.61 -0.33
N SER A 304 13.14 -8.34 0.02
CA SER A 304 13.37 -9.72 -0.45
C SER A 304 13.40 -10.76 0.65
N ILE A 305 13.58 -10.38 1.92
CA ILE A 305 13.77 -11.37 3.00
C ILE A 305 12.64 -12.39 3.12
N SER A 306 11.39 -12.02 2.85
CA SER A 306 10.25 -12.95 2.88
C SER A 306 10.39 -14.06 1.84
N GLU A 307 10.67 -13.67 0.59
CA GLU A 307 10.92 -14.58 -0.53
C GLU A 307 12.15 -15.47 -0.27
N ILE A 308 13.24 -14.90 0.25
CA ILE A 308 14.46 -15.64 0.58
C ILE A 308 14.17 -16.70 1.66
N LYS A 309 13.40 -16.34 2.69
CA LYS A 309 13.03 -17.28 3.75
C LYS A 309 12.20 -18.44 3.23
N GLU A 310 11.21 -18.16 2.40
CA GLU A 310 10.35 -19.20 1.81
C GLU A 310 11.16 -20.11 0.90
N LYS A 311 11.99 -19.53 0.02
CA LYS A 311 12.83 -20.25 -0.94
C LYS A 311 13.81 -21.23 -0.28
N TYR A 312 14.35 -20.88 0.89
CA TYR A 312 15.39 -21.65 1.56
C TYR A 312 14.95 -22.23 2.92
N ASN A 313 13.64 -22.23 3.21
CA ASN A 313 13.08 -22.69 4.50
C ASN A 313 13.80 -22.08 5.72
N LEU A 314 13.96 -20.75 5.72
CA LEU A 314 14.62 -20.01 6.78
C LEU A 314 13.61 -19.30 7.69
N GLU A 315 13.98 -19.16 8.96
CA GLU A 315 13.28 -18.31 9.90
C GLU A 315 13.95 -16.93 10.03
N TYR A 316 13.16 -15.89 10.32
CA TYR A 316 13.66 -14.54 10.61
C TYR A 316 12.86 -13.94 11.76
N LYS A 317 13.39 -14.08 12.98
CA LYS A 317 12.72 -13.59 14.20
C LYS A 317 13.71 -13.14 15.25
N LYS A 318 13.19 -12.41 16.25
CA LYS A 318 13.98 -11.97 17.39
C LYS A 318 14.37 -13.18 18.23
N ALA A 319 15.65 -13.29 18.60
CA ALA A 319 16.14 -14.38 19.42
C ALA A 319 15.45 -14.39 20.80
N ASN A 320 14.72 -15.48 21.08
CA ASN A 320 14.14 -15.79 22.37
C ASN A 320 15.19 -16.47 23.28
N LYS A 321 14.80 -16.94 24.48
CA LYS A 321 15.73 -17.60 25.41
C LYS A 321 16.44 -18.81 24.78
N GLU A 322 15.65 -19.68 24.16
CA GLU A 322 16.11 -20.89 23.46
C GLU A 322 17.11 -20.58 22.32
N LEU A 323 16.78 -19.64 21.43
CA LEU A 323 17.66 -19.26 20.32
C LEU A 323 18.96 -18.61 20.80
N LYS A 324 18.91 -17.86 21.91
CA LYS A 324 20.12 -17.28 22.50
C LYS A 324 21.04 -18.36 23.06
N GLU A 325 20.50 -19.39 23.70
CA GLU A 325 21.28 -20.52 24.20
C GLU A 325 21.86 -21.33 23.03
N ARG A 326 21.03 -21.70 22.05
CA ARG A 326 21.44 -22.45 20.85
C ARG A 326 22.57 -21.79 20.07
N PHE A 327 22.45 -20.49 19.82
CA PHE A 327 23.42 -19.74 19.01
C PHE A 327 24.43 -18.94 19.84
N LYS A 328 24.48 -19.14 21.17
CA LYS A 328 25.39 -18.45 22.10
C LYS A 328 25.35 -16.92 21.95
N LEU A 329 24.15 -16.36 21.88
CA LEU A 329 23.94 -14.93 21.67
C LEU A 329 23.86 -14.17 23.00
N ASP A 330 24.63 -13.09 23.09
CA ASP A 330 24.67 -12.16 24.22
C ASP A 330 23.41 -11.30 24.37
N THR A 331 22.67 -11.11 23.28
CA THR A 331 21.61 -10.12 23.17
C THR A 331 20.46 -10.65 22.29
N SER A 332 19.25 -10.13 22.52
CA SER A 332 18.06 -10.49 21.72
C SER A 332 18.06 -9.80 20.34
N LYS A 333 19.03 -10.15 19.50
CA LYS A 333 19.15 -9.72 18.09
C LYS A 333 18.12 -10.44 17.22
N THR A 334 17.73 -9.84 16.09
CA THR A 334 16.91 -10.53 15.09
C THR A 334 17.85 -11.33 14.18
N ILE A 335 17.65 -12.64 14.14
CA ILE A 335 18.54 -13.59 13.47
C ILE A 335 17.81 -14.28 12.32
N ILE A 336 18.59 -14.77 11.36
CA ILE A 336 18.14 -15.64 10.27
C ILE A 336 18.83 -16.98 10.45
N TYR A 337 18.09 -18.08 10.43
CA TYR A 337 18.61 -19.43 10.62
C TYR A 337 17.75 -20.45 9.88
N ALA A 338 18.30 -21.65 9.64
CA ALA A 338 17.58 -22.72 8.97
C ALA A 338 16.49 -23.30 9.89
N ASN A 339 15.29 -23.49 9.35
CA ASN A 339 14.22 -24.15 10.08
C ASN A 339 14.47 -25.66 10.10
N GLU A 340 14.67 -26.25 11.28
CA GLU A 340 14.98 -27.68 11.45
C GLU A 340 13.73 -28.58 11.51
N SER A 341 12.52 -28.01 11.41
CA SER A 341 11.26 -28.75 11.61
C SER A 341 10.84 -29.69 10.47
N ASN A 342 11.78 -30.31 9.73
CA ASN A 342 11.50 -31.36 8.73
C ASN A 342 12.65 -32.40 8.65
N HIS A 343 12.96 -33.03 9.79
CA HIS A 343 13.61 -34.34 9.81
C HIS A 343 12.78 -35.32 10.61
#